data_AF-A0A9J6E0L4-F1
#
_entry.id   AF-A0A9J6E0L4-F1
#
_cell.length_a   1.000
_cell.length_b   1.000
_cell.length_c   1.000
_cell.angle_alpha   90.00
_cell.angle_beta   90.00
_cell.angle_gamma   90.00
#
_symmetry.space_group_name_H-M   'P 1'
#
loop_
_entity.id
_entity.type
_entity.pdbx_description
1 polymer ?
#
loop_
_entity_poly.entity_id
_entity_poly.type
_entity_poly.pdbx_seq_one_letter_code
_entity_poly.pdbx_strand_id
1 'polypeptide(L)'
;MVVEPKRRGDDEKKHHVLELLSSAPAVATTHSLVVLEPVVNIVIRLPQKGPRLTFQHAAASLSWFPPTDNGEYVARNPYVFAISYYYFLKRETPKRVTDVFFETFLPLFLCSKYFKKILLQVKQSHVRTLPEEAFTIQKYYHNIDNWLNMDQESYRFVKGVWMHNVFPEGAINSAIDYKHQDGDVIVVTYPKCGTNWTMIIVHSIISRGEELPGVVEFRLACPFIEMTGAGPALNPSRTGPIMTHLPLEVFPPVDNAKYIYVARNPYDCAVSYYHFLKGLTPKTVTDVSFEKFLPLFLSGKVIYGDYFDHLLPWYERRNNANVLFLTYEQLKADTKTQVLKIADFIDEEHGAALRKDDNLLQKVLHASSLENMKRFFSERPMEGVKKILDITCDKSVSPGTLENTSAKFDEMHEGSGFVRKGIVGDWRNYFMEEQIKLTKDWIEIKTQGSDVMKLWKDCDLP
;
A
#
# COMPACT_ATOMS: atom_id res chain seq x y z
N MET A 1 -23.78 24.77 23.00
CA MET A 1 -23.15 23.45 23.22
C MET A 1 -23.19 23.13 24.71
N VAL A 2 -23.91 22.09 25.12
CA VAL A 2 -23.74 21.47 26.45
C VAL A 2 -23.03 20.15 26.19
N VAL A 3 -21.83 19.97 26.75
CA VAL A 3 -21.06 18.73 26.65
C VAL A 3 -21.30 17.96 27.94
N GLU A 4 -22.11 16.90 27.87
CA GLU A 4 -22.23 15.95 28.98
C GLU A 4 -21.57 14.61 28.62
N PRO A 5 -20.60 14.13 29.41
CA PRO A 5 -20.01 12.81 29.21
C PRO A 5 -21.00 11.75 29.69
N LYS A 6 -21.70 11.07 28.78
CA LYS A 6 -22.41 9.83 29.12
C LYS A 6 -21.43 8.65 29.11
N ARG A 7 -21.13 8.11 30.29
CA ARG A 7 -20.59 6.76 30.43
C ARG A 7 -21.70 5.76 30.15
N ARG A 8 -21.56 4.94 29.11
CA ARG A 8 -22.27 3.66 28.99
C ARG A 8 -21.29 2.56 29.39
N GLY A 9 -21.77 1.63 30.21
CA GLY A 9 -20.98 0.73 31.04
C GLY A 9 -20.02 -0.21 30.31
N ASP A 10 -19.00 -0.60 31.08
CA ASP A 10 -18.12 -1.77 31.05
C ASP A 10 -17.75 -2.34 29.68
N ASP A 11 -16.91 -1.58 28.96
CA ASP A 11 -15.80 -2.13 28.18
C ASP A 11 -14.76 -1.01 27.96
N GLU A 12 -13.48 -1.30 28.16
CA GLU A 12 -12.35 -0.35 28.17
C GLU A 12 -11.99 0.23 26.78
N LYS A 13 -12.95 0.86 26.10
CA LYS A 13 -12.68 1.77 24.97
C LYS A 13 -13.36 3.10 25.24
N LYS A 14 -12.56 4.16 25.41
CA LYS A 14 -13.07 5.53 25.57
C LYS A 14 -13.76 5.98 24.29
N HIS A 15 -15.09 5.86 24.25
CA HIS A 15 -15.90 6.42 23.17
C HIS A 15 -16.32 7.85 23.53
N HIS A 16 -15.84 8.83 22.77
CA HIS A 16 -16.38 10.19 22.82
C HIS A 16 -17.48 10.32 21.76
N VAL A 17 -18.73 10.45 22.22
CA VAL A 17 -19.89 10.68 21.35
C VAL A 17 -20.25 12.16 21.41
N LEU A 18 -20.15 12.85 20.28
CA LEU A 18 -20.63 14.22 20.13
C LEU A 18 -22.00 14.20 19.43
N GLU A 19 -23.04 14.63 20.14
CA GLU A 19 -24.37 14.88 19.57
C GLU A 19 -24.52 16.37 19.24
N LEU A 20 -24.66 16.68 17.95
CA LEU A 20 -24.98 18.04 17.50
C LEU A 20 -26.51 18.16 17.37
N LEU A 21 -27.14 18.84 18.33
CA LEU A 21 -28.55 19.22 18.25
C LEU A 21 -28.68 20.59 17.61
N SER A 22 -29.25 20.64 16.40
CA SER A 22 -29.66 21.87 15.74
C SER A 22 -31.02 22.31 16.27
N SER A 23 -31.08 23.42 17.00
CA SER A 23 -32.33 24.09 17.38
C SER A 23 -32.82 24.99 16.24
N ALA A 24 -33.42 24.41 15.20
CA ALA A 24 -34.19 25.15 14.20
C ALA A 24 -35.45 24.35 13.81
N PRO A 25 -36.64 24.98 13.78
CA PRO A 25 -37.89 24.27 13.54
C PRO A 25 -38.12 24.07 12.04
N ALA A 26 -37.37 23.15 11.43
CA ALA A 26 -37.73 22.40 10.22
C ALA A 26 -36.54 21.48 9.88
N VAL A 27 -36.75 20.16 10.01
CA VAL A 27 -35.77 19.09 9.78
C VAL A 27 -34.67 19.00 10.86
N ALA A 28 -35.01 18.36 11.99
CA ALA A 28 -34.01 17.90 12.95
C ALA A 28 -33.14 16.82 12.27
N THR A 29 -31.89 17.16 11.97
CA THR A 29 -30.86 16.21 11.53
C THR A 29 -29.93 15.94 12.71
N THR A 30 -30.01 14.75 13.29
CA THR A 30 -29.05 14.29 14.29
C THR A 30 -27.81 13.74 13.59
N HIS A 31 -26.67 14.41 13.76
CA HIS A 31 -25.37 13.91 13.36
C HIS A 31 -24.66 13.39 14.61
N SER A 32 -24.22 12.13 14.59
CA SER A 32 -23.45 11.52 15.67
C SER A 32 -22.02 11.32 15.19
N LEU A 33 -21.05 11.98 15.82
CA LEU A 33 -19.62 11.73 15.56
C LEU A 33 -19.11 10.76 16.63
N VAL A 34 -18.61 9.60 16.21
CA VAL A 34 -17.93 8.65 17.10
C VAL A 34 -16.45 8.70 16.76
N VAL A 35 -15.60 9.07 17.71
CA VAL A 35 -14.13 9.05 17.55
C VAL A 35 -13.60 7.77 18.16
N LEU A 36 -12.91 6.95 17.36
CA LEU A 36 -12.16 5.77 17.81
C LEU A 36 -10.67 6.09 17.72
N GLU A 37 -9.89 5.86 18.77
CA GLU A 37 -8.42 5.91 18.72
C GLU A 37 -7.86 4.52 18.37
N PRO A 38 -6.73 4.38 17.64
CA PRO A 38 -5.80 5.44 17.20
C PRO A 38 -6.06 5.96 15.77
N VAL A 39 -7.09 5.46 15.08
CA VAL A 39 -7.48 5.87 13.73
C VAL A 39 -8.84 6.55 13.80
N VAL A 40 -8.87 7.88 13.59
CA VAL A 40 -10.11 8.67 13.60
C VAL A 40 -11.04 8.19 12.48
N ASN A 41 -11.87 7.19 12.79
CA ASN A 41 -12.93 6.71 11.91
C ASN A 41 -14.17 7.56 12.17
N ILE A 42 -14.68 8.24 11.14
CA ILE A 42 -15.94 8.99 11.24
C ILE A 42 -17.07 8.08 10.76
N VAL A 43 -18.00 7.75 11.66
CA VAL A 43 -19.24 7.01 11.33
C VAL A 43 -20.37 8.01 11.13
N ILE A 44 -21.04 7.97 9.98
CA ILE A 44 -22.16 8.88 9.66
C ILE A 44 -23.43 8.07 9.48
N ARG A 45 -24.49 8.44 10.23
CA ARG A 45 -25.86 7.93 10.03
C ARG A 45 -26.68 8.94 9.23
N LEU A 46 -27.16 8.53 8.07
CA LEU A 46 -28.05 9.35 7.25
C LEU A 46 -29.53 9.04 7.60
N PRO A 47 -30.42 10.05 7.63
CA PRO A 47 -31.83 9.85 7.99
C PRO A 47 -32.59 9.04 6.93
N GLN A 48 -33.35 8.03 7.37
CA GLN A 48 -34.09 7.11 6.48
C GLN A 48 -35.36 7.70 5.83
N LYS A 49 -35.80 8.92 6.18
CA LYS A 49 -37.00 9.54 5.60
C LYS A 49 -36.81 11.04 5.34
N GLY A 50 -36.74 11.39 4.05
CA GLY A 50 -36.67 12.75 3.47
C GLY A 50 -36.65 12.65 1.95
N PRO A 51 -36.98 13.73 1.19
CA PRO A 51 -37.16 13.64 -0.26
C PRO A 51 -35.90 13.10 -0.94
N ARG A 52 -36.08 12.08 -1.79
CA ARG A 52 -35.03 11.48 -2.63
C ARG A 52 -34.51 12.51 -3.63
N LEU A 53 -33.62 13.39 -3.20
CA LEU A 53 -32.86 14.29 -4.06
C LEU A 53 -31.48 13.67 -4.30
N THR A 54 -31.23 13.40 -5.57
CA THR A 54 -30.05 12.78 -6.21
C THR A 54 -28.72 13.01 -5.50
N PHE A 55 -28.35 12.07 -4.64
CA PHE A 55 -27.07 11.97 -3.91
C PHE A 55 -25.87 11.55 -4.77
N GLN A 56 -25.90 11.70 -6.09
CA GLN A 56 -24.87 11.11 -6.97
C GLN A 56 -23.45 11.68 -6.77
N HIS A 57 -23.30 12.96 -6.42
CA HIS A 57 -21.98 13.59 -6.30
C HIS A 57 -21.31 13.39 -4.93
N ALA A 58 -22.08 13.41 -3.84
CA ALA A 58 -21.55 13.09 -2.51
C ALA A 58 -21.34 11.58 -2.34
N ALA A 59 -22.21 10.77 -2.95
CA ALA A 59 -21.99 9.34 -3.08
C ALA A 59 -20.70 9.06 -3.85
N ALA A 60 -20.33 9.78 -4.92
CA ALA A 60 -19.07 9.54 -5.64
C ALA A 60 -17.80 9.75 -4.78
N SER A 61 -17.84 10.63 -3.78
CA SER A 61 -16.73 10.82 -2.84
C SER A 61 -16.74 9.80 -1.68
N LEU A 62 -17.92 9.27 -1.35
CA LEU A 62 -18.14 8.28 -0.28
C LEU A 62 -18.21 6.82 -0.81
N SER A 63 -18.36 6.63 -2.12
CA SER A 63 -18.53 5.35 -2.83
C SER A 63 -17.26 4.54 -2.90
N TRP A 64 -16.17 5.07 -2.34
CA TRP A 64 -14.96 4.33 -2.03
C TRP A 64 -15.17 3.30 -0.91
N PHE A 65 -16.34 3.28 -0.25
CA PHE A 65 -16.66 2.32 0.81
C PHE A 65 -18.08 1.76 0.64
N PRO A 66 -18.27 0.43 0.69
CA PRO A 66 -19.61 -0.14 0.78
C PRO A 66 -20.26 0.27 2.12
N PRO A 67 -21.58 0.52 2.14
CA PRO A 67 -22.28 0.75 3.41
C PRO A 67 -22.13 -0.47 4.31
N THR A 68 -22.02 -0.25 5.62
CA THR A 68 -22.20 -1.36 6.58
C THR A 68 -23.63 -1.89 6.49
N ASP A 69 -23.89 -3.10 6.99
CA ASP A 69 -25.22 -3.74 6.97
C ASP A 69 -26.34 -2.87 7.61
N ASN A 70 -25.96 -1.82 8.35
CA ASN A 70 -26.86 -0.87 9.01
C ASN A 70 -27.01 0.49 8.26
N GLY A 71 -26.45 0.64 7.06
CA GLY A 71 -26.52 1.88 6.27
C GLY A 71 -25.62 3.01 6.76
N GLU A 72 -24.54 2.69 7.48
CA GLU A 72 -23.56 3.65 7.97
C GLU A 72 -22.38 3.77 6.98
N TYR A 73 -21.86 4.99 6.81
CA TYR A 73 -20.68 5.27 5.97
C TYR A 73 -19.48 5.57 6.87
N VAL A 74 -18.33 4.97 6.55
CA VAL A 74 -17.07 5.16 7.30
C VAL A 74 -16.06 5.91 6.44
N ALA A 75 -15.68 7.12 6.83
CA ALA A 75 -14.61 7.87 6.16
C ALA A 75 -13.28 7.67 6.90
N ARG A 76 -12.27 7.10 6.22
CA ARG A 76 -10.90 6.94 6.75
C ARG A 76 -10.05 8.22 6.65
N ASN A 77 -10.46 9.20 5.84
CA ASN A 77 -9.78 10.49 5.70
C ASN A 77 -10.75 11.65 5.99
N PRO A 78 -10.68 12.26 7.18
CA PRO A 78 -11.61 13.30 7.60
C PRO A 78 -11.49 14.60 6.79
N TYR A 79 -10.35 14.83 6.14
CA TYR A 79 -10.08 16.06 5.39
C TYR A 79 -10.78 16.09 4.03
N VAL A 80 -10.75 14.97 3.30
CA VAL A 80 -11.44 14.83 2.00
C VAL A 80 -12.95 14.97 2.19
N PHE A 81 -13.49 14.34 3.23
CA PHE A 81 -14.90 14.45 3.57
C PHE A 81 -15.31 15.89 3.89
N ALA A 82 -14.53 16.59 4.73
CA ALA A 82 -14.84 17.96 5.11
C ALA A 82 -14.80 18.91 3.89
N ILE A 83 -13.84 18.76 2.98
CA ILE A 83 -13.77 19.56 1.75
C ILE A 83 -14.98 19.29 0.85
N SER A 84 -15.34 18.03 0.60
CA SER A 84 -16.51 17.67 -0.21
C SER A 84 -17.82 18.17 0.42
N TYR A 85 -17.93 18.10 1.74
CA TYR A 85 -19.11 18.59 2.48
C TYR A 85 -19.22 20.13 2.47
N TYR A 86 -18.10 20.86 2.55
CA TYR A 86 -18.07 22.32 2.40
C TYR A 86 -18.65 22.76 1.06
N TYR A 87 -18.21 22.14 -0.04
CA TYR A 87 -18.68 22.48 -1.38
C TYR A 87 -20.14 22.10 -1.61
N PHE A 88 -20.60 20.98 -1.02
CA PHE A 88 -22.01 20.62 -1.00
C PHE A 88 -22.86 21.69 -0.30
N LEU A 89 -22.48 22.09 0.92
CA LEU A 89 -23.18 23.14 1.65
C LEU A 89 -23.19 24.46 0.87
N LYS A 90 -22.05 24.84 0.26
CA LYS A 90 -21.89 26.07 -0.52
C LYS A 90 -22.87 26.15 -1.68
N ARG A 91 -23.20 25.01 -2.27
CA ARG A 91 -24.13 24.90 -3.40
C ARG A 91 -25.59 24.99 -2.96
N GLU A 92 -25.94 24.40 -1.83
CA GLU A 92 -27.33 24.30 -1.34
C GLU A 92 -27.78 25.50 -0.48
N THR A 93 -26.88 26.12 0.29
CA THR A 93 -27.25 27.24 1.20
C THR A 93 -26.19 28.36 1.25
N PRO A 94 -26.01 29.14 0.16
CA PRO A 94 -24.85 30.03 -0.03
C PRO A 94 -24.57 31.06 1.07
N LYS A 95 -25.57 31.44 1.87
CA LYS A 95 -25.48 32.56 2.83
C LYS A 95 -25.05 32.18 4.26
N ARG A 96 -24.87 30.89 4.60
CA ARG A 96 -24.55 30.45 5.98
C ARG A 96 -23.46 29.37 6.07
N VAL A 97 -22.77 29.12 4.96
CA VAL A 97 -21.88 27.95 4.80
C VAL A 97 -20.62 28.06 5.64
N THR A 98 -20.07 29.26 5.78
CA THR A 98 -18.86 29.46 6.57
C THR A 98 -19.10 29.09 8.03
N ASP A 99 -20.19 29.57 8.62
CA ASP A 99 -20.39 29.44 10.06
C ASP A 99 -20.74 28.00 10.45
N VAL A 100 -21.60 27.33 9.66
CA VAL A 100 -21.96 25.92 9.89
C VAL A 100 -20.79 24.99 9.61
N PHE A 101 -20.01 25.23 8.55
CA PHE A 101 -18.85 24.41 8.23
C PHE A 101 -17.75 24.55 9.27
N PHE A 102 -17.44 25.78 9.69
CA PHE A 102 -16.47 26.02 10.73
C PHE A 102 -16.97 25.45 12.05
N GLU A 103 -18.19 25.70 12.53
CA GLU A 103 -18.65 25.14 13.82
C GLU A 103 -18.72 23.59 13.85
N THR A 104 -19.03 22.95 12.71
CA THR A 104 -19.17 21.48 12.64
C THR A 104 -17.81 20.78 12.54
N PHE A 105 -16.85 21.34 11.82
CA PHE A 105 -15.57 20.70 11.54
C PHE A 105 -14.37 21.33 12.25
N LEU A 106 -14.52 22.47 12.96
CA LEU A 106 -13.46 23.07 13.80
C LEU A 106 -12.77 22.05 14.71
N PRO A 107 -13.51 21.15 15.39
CA PRO A 107 -12.90 20.17 16.27
C PRO A 107 -12.04 19.13 15.51
N LEU A 108 -12.45 18.74 14.30
CA LEU A 108 -11.69 17.83 13.42
C LEU A 108 -10.39 18.48 12.91
N PHE A 109 -10.42 19.79 12.65
CA PHE A 109 -9.26 20.53 12.14
C PHE A 109 -8.29 20.99 13.23
N LEU A 110 -8.76 21.19 14.47
CA LEU A 110 -7.91 21.56 15.62
C LEU A 110 -6.99 20.43 16.11
N CYS A 111 -7.28 19.18 15.74
CA CYS A 111 -6.42 18.02 16.03
C CYS A 111 -5.20 17.91 15.09
N SER A 112 -5.18 18.65 13.97
CA SER A 112 -4.05 18.72 13.05
C SER A 112 -3.12 19.89 13.39
N LYS A 113 -1.86 19.61 13.74
CA LYS A 113 -0.84 20.65 13.99
C LYS A 113 -0.63 21.56 12.77
N TYR A 114 -0.88 21.06 11.56
CA TYR A 114 -0.69 21.79 10.30
C TYR A 114 -1.67 22.96 10.14
N PHE A 115 -2.93 22.77 10.53
CA PHE A 115 -3.96 23.78 10.30
C PHE A 115 -3.88 24.94 11.31
N LYS A 116 -3.28 24.73 12.50
CA LYS A 116 -3.00 25.81 13.47
C LYS A 116 -2.15 26.93 12.88
N LYS A 117 -1.18 26.61 12.02
CA LYS A 117 -0.27 27.59 11.39
C LYS A 117 -0.98 28.41 10.30
N ILE A 118 -1.78 27.73 9.46
CA ILE A 118 -2.61 28.36 8.41
C ILE A 118 -3.70 29.25 9.04
N LEU A 119 -4.36 28.80 10.11
CA LEU A 119 -5.37 29.60 10.83
C LEU A 119 -4.78 30.83 11.54
N LEU A 120 -3.54 30.74 12.05
CA LEU A 120 -2.83 31.88 12.60
C LEU A 120 -2.50 32.92 11.53
N GLN A 121 -2.10 32.49 10.33
CA GLN A 121 -1.88 33.39 9.19
C GLN A 121 -3.19 34.00 8.66
N VAL A 122 -4.27 33.24 8.57
CA VAL A 122 -5.59 33.71 8.11
C VAL A 122 -6.27 34.61 9.16
N LYS A 123 -6.03 34.43 10.46
CA LYS A 123 -6.51 35.37 11.50
C LYS A 123 -5.73 36.69 11.53
N GLN A 124 -4.47 36.68 11.12
CA GLN A 124 -3.63 37.89 11.11
C GLN A 124 -3.78 38.71 9.83
N SER A 125 -4.13 38.08 8.71
CA SER A 125 -4.44 38.74 7.45
C SER A 125 -5.96 38.94 7.32
N HIS A 126 -6.44 40.17 7.19
CA HIS A 126 -7.87 40.47 6.95
C HIS A 126 -8.36 40.02 5.54
N VAL A 127 -7.81 38.94 5.01
CA VAL A 127 -7.95 38.49 3.63
C VAL A 127 -8.97 37.36 3.58
N ARG A 128 -10.08 37.59 2.86
CA ARG A 128 -11.20 36.64 2.66
C ARG A 128 -10.92 35.53 1.64
N THR A 129 -9.66 35.30 1.29
CA THR A 129 -9.24 34.28 0.33
C THR A 129 -8.31 33.28 1.00
N LEU A 130 -8.55 32.00 0.76
CA LEU A 130 -7.70 30.91 1.21
C LEU A 130 -6.25 31.13 0.73
N PRO A 131 -5.21 30.86 1.55
CA PRO A 131 -3.81 31.02 1.16
C PRO A 131 -3.48 30.17 -0.07
N GLU A 132 -2.48 30.60 -0.87
CA GLU A 132 -2.02 29.86 -2.06
C GLU A 132 -1.74 28.38 -1.78
N GLU A 133 -1.27 28.03 -0.59
CA GLU A 133 -1.03 26.65 -0.13
C GLU A 133 -2.29 25.78 -0.17
N ALA A 134 -3.46 26.35 0.16
CA ALA A 134 -4.75 25.64 0.07
C ALA A 134 -5.22 25.51 -1.39
N PHE A 135 -4.87 26.46 -2.26
CA PHE A 135 -5.08 26.34 -3.71
C PHE A 135 -4.14 25.29 -4.33
N THR A 136 -2.91 25.12 -3.82
CA THR A 136 -1.99 24.05 -4.22
C THR A 136 -2.58 22.69 -3.86
N ILE A 137 -3.12 22.54 -2.65
CA ILE A 137 -3.83 21.33 -2.20
C ILE A 137 -5.07 21.07 -3.06
N GLN A 138 -5.88 22.11 -3.36
CA GLN A 138 -7.05 21.97 -4.23
C GLN A 138 -6.68 21.62 -5.68
N LYS A 139 -5.58 22.17 -6.21
CA LYS A 139 -5.02 21.80 -7.51
C LYS A 139 -4.49 20.36 -7.49
N TYR A 140 -3.99 19.88 -6.35
CA TYR A 140 -3.59 18.49 -6.14
C TYR A 140 -4.80 17.54 -6.18
N TYR A 141 -5.88 17.85 -5.44
CA TYR A 141 -7.06 16.98 -5.33
C TYR A 141 -8.06 17.09 -6.50
N HIS A 142 -8.27 18.27 -7.08
CA HIS A 142 -9.13 18.43 -8.26
C HIS A 142 -8.51 17.84 -9.52
N ASN A 143 -7.17 17.74 -9.55
CA ASN A 143 -6.48 16.92 -10.53
C ASN A 143 -6.68 15.43 -10.21
N ILE A 144 -6.55 14.97 -8.96
CA ILE A 144 -6.77 13.55 -8.62
C ILE A 144 -8.10 12.99 -9.18
N ASP A 145 -9.20 13.75 -9.18
CA ASP A 145 -10.48 13.29 -9.76
C ASP A 145 -10.45 13.11 -11.30
N ASN A 146 -9.66 13.91 -12.02
CA ASN A 146 -9.43 13.75 -13.47
C ASN A 146 -8.30 12.76 -13.81
N TRP A 147 -7.42 12.44 -12.84
CA TRP A 147 -6.26 11.56 -12.99
C TRP A 147 -6.60 10.10 -12.64
N LEU A 148 -7.79 9.90 -12.09
CA LEU A 148 -8.41 8.65 -11.73
C LEU A 148 -8.84 7.78 -12.94
N ASN A 149 -8.51 8.19 -14.17
CA ASN A 149 -8.92 7.53 -15.42
C ASN A 149 -7.92 6.51 -15.98
N MET A 150 -6.88 6.11 -15.24
CA MET A 150 -5.95 5.14 -15.82
C MET A 150 -6.59 3.75 -15.93
N ASP A 151 -7.16 3.16 -14.88
CA ASP A 151 -7.70 1.79 -14.99
C ASP A 151 -8.49 1.34 -13.75
N GLN A 152 -9.46 2.11 -13.26
CA GLN A 152 -10.14 1.75 -12.00
C GLN A 152 -10.85 0.39 -12.03
N GLU A 153 -11.39 0.01 -13.18
CA GLU A 153 -12.14 -1.24 -13.34
C GLU A 153 -11.27 -2.48 -13.09
N SER A 154 -9.95 -2.35 -13.19
CA SER A 154 -9.01 -3.44 -12.92
C SER A 154 -8.61 -3.54 -11.45
N TYR A 155 -9.16 -2.71 -10.56
CA TYR A 155 -8.81 -2.72 -9.13
C TYR A 155 -10.06 -2.84 -8.26
N ARG A 156 -9.87 -3.36 -7.04
CA ARG A 156 -10.90 -3.51 -6.03
C ARG A 156 -10.29 -3.48 -4.63
N PHE A 157 -11.11 -3.20 -3.62
CA PHE A 157 -10.73 -3.45 -2.23
C PHE A 157 -10.99 -4.89 -1.83
N VAL A 158 -10.01 -5.53 -1.20
CA VAL A 158 -10.18 -6.83 -0.52
C VAL A 158 -9.74 -6.66 0.92
N LYS A 159 -10.69 -6.78 1.87
CA LYS A 159 -10.47 -6.60 3.32
C LYS A 159 -9.64 -5.34 3.68
N GLY A 160 -9.86 -4.25 2.96
CA GLY A 160 -9.21 -2.97 3.21
C GLY A 160 -7.88 -2.73 2.49
N VAL A 161 -7.44 -3.66 1.62
CA VAL A 161 -6.28 -3.50 0.74
C VAL A 161 -6.72 -3.21 -0.69
N TRP A 162 -6.13 -2.20 -1.33
CA TRP A 162 -6.37 -1.89 -2.74
C TRP A 162 -5.57 -2.86 -3.63
N MET A 163 -6.26 -3.68 -4.42
CA MET A 163 -5.71 -4.83 -5.14
C MET A 163 -6.16 -4.86 -6.59
N HIS A 164 -5.29 -5.35 -7.47
CA HIS A 164 -5.62 -5.55 -8.89
C HIS A 164 -6.40 -6.86 -9.10
N ASN A 165 -7.24 -6.92 -10.13
CA ASN A 165 -8.05 -8.07 -10.54
C ASN A 165 -7.24 -9.25 -11.10
N VAL A 166 -5.92 -9.10 -11.21
CA VAL A 166 -5.01 -10.20 -11.59
C VAL A 166 -4.76 -11.13 -10.42
N PHE A 167 -4.90 -10.64 -9.19
CA PHE A 167 -4.79 -11.44 -7.98
C PHE A 167 -6.15 -12.06 -7.67
N PRO A 168 -6.25 -13.40 -7.52
CA PRO A 168 -7.50 -14.05 -7.16
C PRO A 168 -7.97 -13.58 -5.79
N GLU A 169 -9.24 -13.22 -5.67
CA GLU A 169 -9.78 -12.75 -4.39
C GLU A 169 -9.70 -13.80 -3.29
N GLY A 170 -9.95 -15.06 -3.63
CA GLY A 170 -9.80 -16.19 -2.70
C GLY A 170 -8.36 -16.34 -2.18
N ALA A 171 -7.36 -16.12 -3.03
CA ALA A 171 -5.95 -16.15 -2.64
C ALA A 171 -5.63 -15.01 -1.67
N ILE A 172 -6.07 -13.79 -1.96
CA ILE A 172 -5.88 -12.63 -1.07
C ILE A 172 -6.56 -12.86 0.28
N ASN A 173 -7.82 -13.33 0.28
CA ASN A 173 -8.54 -13.63 1.52
C ASN A 173 -7.81 -14.69 2.35
N SER A 174 -7.33 -15.76 1.70
CA SER A 174 -6.54 -16.81 2.33
C SER A 174 -5.20 -16.29 2.88
N ALA A 175 -4.55 -15.35 2.19
CA ALA A 175 -3.31 -14.72 2.64
C ALA A 175 -3.51 -13.85 3.89
N ILE A 176 -4.58 -13.04 3.91
CA ILE A 176 -4.92 -12.20 5.07
C ILE A 176 -5.33 -13.05 6.27
N ASP A 177 -6.01 -14.18 6.04
CA ASP A 177 -6.43 -15.08 7.12
C ASP A 177 -5.32 -16.05 7.57
N TYR A 178 -4.15 -16.02 6.92
CA TYR A 178 -3.05 -16.92 7.20
C TYR A 178 -2.64 -16.88 8.67
N LYS A 179 -2.47 -18.08 9.24
CA LYS A 179 -1.93 -18.26 10.58
C LYS A 179 -0.49 -18.70 10.44
N HIS A 180 0.41 -17.82 10.88
CA HIS A 180 1.84 -18.07 10.97
C HIS A 180 2.11 -19.41 11.67
N GLN A 181 3.07 -20.16 11.14
CA GLN A 181 3.58 -21.40 11.70
C GLN A 181 4.91 -21.14 12.41
N ASP A 182 5.24 -21.98 13.40
CA ASP A 182 6.52 -21.90 14.10
C ASP A 182 7.68 -22.07 13.11
N GLY A 183 8.64 -21.16 13.17
CA GLY A 183 9.83 -21.21 12.31
C GLY A 183 9.61 -20.64 10.90
N ASP A 184 8.47 -20.01 10.61
CA ASP A 184 8.28 -19.32 9.35
C ASP A 184 9.36 -18.28 9.09
N VAL A 185 9.91 -18.30 7.87
CA VAL A 185 10.75 -17.23 7.33
C VAL A 185 9.95 -16.52 6.24
N ILE A 186 9.67 -15.24 6.47
CA ILE A 186 8.77 -14.43 5.65
C ILE A 186 9.54 -13.25 5.05
N VAL A 187 9.60 -13.19 3.73
CA VAL A 187 10.12 -12.03 3.00
C VAL A 187 8.98 -11.04 2.80
N VAL A 188 9.11 -9.86 3.40
CA VAL A 188 8.14 -8.77 3.29
C VAL A 188 8.79 -7.61 2.55
N THR A 189 8.10 -7.05 1.57
CA THR A 189 8.60 -5.89 0.84
C THR A 189 7.42 -5.04 0.38
N TYR A 190 7.59 -3.73 0.24
CA TYR A 190 6.72 -3.01 -0.68
C TYR A 190 7.04 -3.48 -2.11
N PRO A 191 6.07 -3.51 -3.06
CA PRO A 191 6.35 -3.91 -4.43
C PRO A 191 7.61 -3.24 -5.00
N LYS A 192 8.39 -4.04 -5.72
CA LYS A 192 9.57 -3.58 -6.48
C LYS A 192 10.78 -3.15 -5.64
N CYS A 193 10.83 -3.57 -4.38
CA CYS A 193 11.97 -3.35 -3.49
C CYS A 193 13.01 -4.50 -3.46
N GLY A 194 12.97 -5.44 -4.42
CA GLY A 194 13.95 -6.54 -4.50
C GLY A 194 13.41 -7.91 -4.06
N THR A 195 12.11 -8.09 -4.08
CA THR A 195 11.39 -9.28 -3.60
C THR A 195 11.87 -10.59 -4.23
N ASN A 196 11.82 -10.73 -5.56
CA ASN A 196 12.27 -11.94 -6.25
C ASN A 196 13.75 -12.24 -5.98
N TRP A 197 14.58 -11.20 -5.88
CA TRP A 197 16.01 -11.36 -5.62
C TRP A 197 16.25 -11.92 -4.22
N THR A 198 15.57 -11.36 -3.23
CA THR A 198 15.63 -11.81 -1.83
C THR A 198 15.08 -13.24 -1.68
N MET A 199 13.97 -13.56 -2.35
CA MET A 199 13.42 -14.92 -2.34
C MET A 199 14.40 -15.94 -2.91
N ILE A 200 15.07 -15.64 -4.03
CA ILE A 200 16.09 -16.53 -4.60
C ILE A 200 17.28 -16.69 -3.66
N ILE A 201 17.76 -15.61 -3.03
CA ILE A 201 18.83 -15.69 -2.02
C ILE A 201 18.41 -16.62 -0.88
N VAL A 202 17.26 -16.37 -0.26
CA VAL A 202 16.79 -17.14 0.91
C VAL A 202 16.52 -18.60 0.54
N HIS A 203 15.89 -18.84 -0.61
CA HIS A 203 15.71 -20.19 -1.12
C HIS A 203 17.04 -20.91 -1.31
N SER A 204 18.00 -20.30 -2.02
CA SER A 204 19.31 -20.91 -2.27
C SER A 204 20.11 -21.14 -0.98
N ILE A 205 19.88 -20.35 0.07
CA ILE A 205 20.46 -20.60 1.39
C ILE A 205 19.84 -21.86 2.00
N ILE A 206 18.50 -21.90 2.12
CA ILE A 206 17.76 -23.00 2.76
C ILE A 206 17.95 -24.32 2.00
N SER A 207 17.92 -24.27 0.67
CA SER A 207 18.08 -25.44 -0.22
C SER A 207 19.54 -25.84 -0.45
N ARG A 208 20.50 -25.21 0.24
CA ARG A 208 21.95 -25.45 0.06
C ARG A 208 22.40 -25.37 -1.41
N GLY A 209 21.88 -24.39 -2.13
CA GLY A 209 22.21 -24.12 -3.52
C GLY A 209 21.57 -25.07 -4.52
N GLU A 210 20.56 -25.85 -4.14
CA GLU A 210 19.74 -26.61 -5.08
C GLU A 210 18.96 -25.66 -5.99
N GLU A 211 19.04 -25.90 -7.29
CA GLU A 211 18.31 -25.16 -8.31
C GLU A 211 16.91 -25.74 -8.49
N LEU A 212 15.92 -24.86 -8.73
CA LEU A 212 14.58 -25.27 -9.10
C LEU A 212 14.44 -25.32 -10.62
N PRO A 213 13.67 -26.29 -11.16
CA PRO A 213 13.56 -26.49 -12.60
C PRO A 213 12.81 -25.37 -13.33
N GLY A 214 12.04 -24.54 -12.60
CA GLY A 214 11.32 -23.43 -13.20
C GLY A 214 10.58 -22.53 -12.20
N VAL A 215 9.90 -21.52 -12.75
CA VAL A 215 9.15 -20.51 -12.00
C VAL A 215 7.98 -21.13 -11.23
N VAL A 216 7.37 -22.20 -11.74
CA VAL A 216 6.26 -22.90 -11.09
C VAL A 216 6.72 -23.54 -9.77
N GLU A 217 7.77 -24.34 -9.82
CA GLU A 217 8.33 -25.00 -8.65
C GLU A 217 8.86 -23.97 -7.66
N PHE A 218 9.43 -22.87 -8.16
CA PHE A 218 9.81 -21.73 -7.32
C PHE A 218 8.63 -21.10 -6.58
N ARG A 219 7.44 -21.01 -7.19
CA ARG A 219 6.25 -20.46 -6.52
C ARG A 219 5.63 -21.43 -5.51
N LEU A 220 5.84 -22.73 -5.67
CA LEU A 220 5.44 -23.73 -4.67
C LEU A 220 6.42 -23.76 -3.50
N ALA A 221 7.73 -23.67 -3.78
CA ALA A 221 8.78 -23.63 -2.76
C ALA A 221 8.84 -22.27 -2.03
N CYS A 222 8.51 -21.18 -2.73
CA CYS A 222 8.56 -19.81 -2.22
C CYS A 222 7.23 -19.10 -2.50
N PRO A 223 6.16 -19.38 -1.73
CA PRO A 223 4.83 -18.92 -2.06
C PRO A 223 4.65 -17.42 -1.90
N PHE A 224 4.13 -16.78 -2.95
CA PHE A 224 3.57 -15.44 -2.88
C PHE A 224 2.09 -15.56 -2.51
N ILE A 225 1.78 -15.43 -1.23
CA ILE A 225 0.50 -15.88 -0.68
C ILE A 225 -0.71 -15.12 -1.24
N GLU A 226 -0.56 -13.86 -1.65
CA GLU A 226 -1.62 -13.09 -2.31
C GLU A 226 -1.97 -13.61 -3.71
N MET A 227 -1.09 -14.40 -4.32
CA MET A 227 -1.29 -15.02 -5.63
C MET A 227 -1.63 -16.50 -5.51
N THR A 228 -0.94 -17.23 -4.63
CA THR A 228 -1.09 -18.69 -4.49
C THR A 228 -2.12 -19.12 -3.46
N GLY A 229 -2.58 -18.19 -2.62
CA GLY A 229 -3.21 -18.51 -1.33
C GLY A 229 -2.19 -19.05 -0.33
N ALA A 230 -2.65 -19.29 0.89
CA ALA A 230 -1.80 -19.77 1.98
C ALA A 230 -1.50 -21.28 1.94
N GLY A 231 -2.20 -22.05 1.10
CA GLY A 231 -2.05 -23.51 1.03
C GLY A 231 -0.59 -23.98 0.88
N PRO A 232 0.18 -23.47 -0.10
CA PRO A 232 1.60 -23.82 -0.24
C PRO A 232 2.48 -23.37 0.94
N ALA A 233 2.11 -22.30 1.65
CA ALA A 233 2.84 -21.85 2.84
C ALA A 233 2.71 -22.84 4.01
N LEU A 234 1.60 -23.57 4.07
CA LEU A 234 1.32 -24.64 5.05
C LEU A 234 1.93 -25.99 4.67
N ASN A 235 2.59 -26.11 3.51
CA ASN A 235 3.23 -27.36 3.12
C ASN A 235 4.50 -27.60 3.97
N PRO A 236 4.56 -28.68 4.77
CA PRO A 236 5.73 -28.96 5.61
C PRO A 236 6.99 -29.28 4.80
N SER A 237 6.86 -29.66 3.52
CA SER A 237 7.99 -29.92 2.63
C SER A 237 8.46 -28.68 1.86
N ARG A 238 8.00 -27.48 2.23
CA ARG A 238 8.41 -26.22 1.62
C ARG A 238 9.91 -25.95 1.88
N THR A 239 10.65 -25.61 0.83
CA THR A 239 12.11 -25.41 0.86
C THR A 239 12.56 -23.96 0.72
N GLY A 240 11.63 -22.99 0.76
CA GLY A 240 11.94 -21.57 0.61
C GLY A 240 11.03 -20.69 1.46
N PRO A 241 11.23 -19.35 1.45
CA PRO A 241 10.49 -18.44 2.30
C PRO A 241 9.05 -18.22 1.81
N ILE A 242 8.18 -17.80 2.72
CA ILE A 242 6.90 -17.18 2.35
C ILE A 242 7.18 -15.76 1.88
N MET A 243 6.43 -15.26 0.91
CA MET A 243 6.52 -13.87 0.45
C MET A 243 5.18 -13.16 0.52
N THR A 244 5.21 -11.90 0.98
CA THR A 244 4.04 -11.02 0.95
C THR A 244 4.41 -9.55 0.75
N HIS A 245 3.47 -8.81 0.17
CA HIS A 245 3.41 -7.36 0.06
C HIS A 245 2.28 -6.76 0.91
N LEU A 246 1.58 -7.58 1.71
CA LEU A 246 0.48 -7.12 2.54
C LEU A 246 0.99 -6.09 3.57
N PRO A 247 0.28 -4.94 3.72
CA PRO A 247 0.57 -3.98 4.78
C PRO A 247 0.44 -4.61 6.17
N LEU A 248 1.19 -4.07 7.12
CA LEU A 248 1.25 -4.58 8.49
C LEU A 248 -0.13 -4.60 9.17
N GLU A 249 -1.03 -3.69 8.80
CA GLU A 249 -2.39 -3.57 9.34
C GLU A 249 -3.24 -4.82 9.08
N VAL A 250 -3.01 -5.51 7.96
CA VAL A 250 -3.78 -6.72 7.58
C VAL A 250 -2.96 -7.99 7.73
N PHE A 251 -1.64 -7.88 7.82
CA PHE A 251 -0.72 -8.99 8.04
C PHE A 251 0.25 -8.66 9.20
N PRO A 252 -0.24 -8.65 10.45
CA PRO A 252 0.57 -8.25 11.60
C PRO A 252 1.64 -9.31 11.92
N PRO A 253 2.86 -8.89 12.28
CA PRO A 253 3.92 -9.83 12.65
C PRO A 253 3.66 -10.50 14.01
N VAL A 254 4.20 -11.71 14.18
CA VAL A 254 4.17 -12.51 15.41
C VAL A 254 5.58 -12.91 15.84
N ASP A 255 5.77 -13.21 17.13
CA ASP A 255 7.12 -13.41 17.69
C ASP A 255 7.80 -14.72 17.24
N ASN A 256 7.02 -15.74 16.90
CA ASN A 256 7.49 -17.09 16.50
C ASN A 256 7.86 -17.21 15.01
N ALA A 257 7.75 -16.13 14.24
CA ALA A 257 8.16 -16.06 12.84
C ALA A 257 9.30 -15.05 12.65
N LYS A 258 10.13 -15.27 11.64
CA LYS A 258 11.22 -14.38 11.22
C LYS A 258 10.84 -13.60 9.97
N TYR A 259 11.10 -12.30 9.98
CA TYR A 259 10.76 -11.40 8.89
C TYR A 259 12.00 -10.78 8.26
N ILE A 260 12.16 -10.93 6.95
CA ILE A 260 13.19 -10.24 6.16
C ILE A 260 12.50 -9.12 5.40
N TYR A 261 12.69 -7.88 5.86
CA TYR A 261 12.13 -6.71 5.20
C TYR A 261 13.17 -6.04 4.30
N VAL A 262 12.83 -5.81 3.03
CA VAL A 262 13.71 -5.08 2.10
C VAL A 262 13.07 -3.79 1.64
N ALA A 263 13.67 -2.66 2.03
CA ALA A 263 13.33 -1.33 1.56
C ALA A 263 14.13 -0.96 0.31
N ARG A 264 13.68 0.03 -0.46
CA ARG A 264 14.40 0.59 -1.60
C ARG A 264 14.12 2.07 -1.69
N ASN A 265 15.06 2.89 -2.14
CA ASN A 265 14.83 4.33 -2.22
C ASN A 265 13.52 4.63 -3.01
N PRO A 266 12.70 5.57 -2.54
CA PRO A 266 11.35 5.77 -3.06
C PRO A 266 11.33 6.18 -4.54
N TYR A 267 12.38 6.87 -5.02
CA TYR A 267 12.49 7.31 -6.41
C TYR A 267 12.68 6.13 -7.38
N ASP A 268 13.65 5.25 -7.12
CA ASP A 268 13.83 4.05 -7.95
C ASP A 268 12.70 3.04 -7.77
N CYS A 269 12.11 2.97 -6.58
CA CYS A 269 10.91 2.17 -6.34
C CYS A 269 9.77 2.63 -7.27
N ALA A 270 9.46 3.93 -7.29
CA ALA A 270 8.43 4.51 -8.15
C ALA A 270 8.66 4.19 -9.64
N VAL A 271 9.89 4.37 -10.14
CA VAL A 271 10.20 4.02 -11.55
C VAL A 271 10.05 2.53 -11.81
N SER A 272 10.55 1.68 -10.91
CA SER A 272 10.43 0.23 -11.09
C SER A 272 8.98 -0.24 -11.02
N TYR A 273 8.13 0.48 -10.29
CA TYR A 273 6.72 0.18 -10.14
C TYR A 273 5.91 0.67 -11.32
N TYR A 274 6.21 1.86 -11.85
CA TYR A 274 5.69 2.35 -13.11
C TYR A 274 5.82 1.30 -14.22
N HIS A 275 7.03 0.78 -14.47
CA HIS A 275 7.26 -0.21 -15.53
C HIS A 275 6.57 -1.55 -15.29
N PHE A 276 6.32 -1.88 -14.03
CA PHE A 276 5.60 -3.10 -13.67
C PHE A 276 4.09 -2.94 -13.90
N LEU A 277 3.48 -1.87 -13.36
CA LEU A 277 2.06 -1.60 -13.51
C LEU A 277 1.68 -1.27 -14.95
N LYS A 278 2.57 -0.63 -15.72
CA LYS A 278 2.38 -0.45 -17.15
C LYS A 278 2.10 -1.80 -17.84
N GLY A 279 2.85 -2.85 -17.50
CA GLY A 279 2.63 -4.20 -18.03
C GLY A 279 1.34 -4.88 -17.58
N LEU A 280 0.68 -4.35 -16.54
CA LEU A 280 -0.62 -4.81 -16.06
C LEU A 280 -1.77 -3.91 -16.53
N THR A 281 -1.47 -2.82 -17.23
CA THR A 281 -2.47 -1.86 -17.68
C THR A 281 -3.03 -2.28 -19.05
N PRO A 282 -4.37 -2.32 -19.24
CA PRO A 282 -4.99 -2.59 -20.53
C PRO A 282 -4.61 -1.56 -21.62
N LYS A 283 -4.57 -1.99 -22.87
CA LYS A 283 -4.31 -1.16 -24.07
C LYS A 283 -5.41 -0.14 -24.32
N THR A 284 -6.61 -0.34 -23.75
CA THR A 284 -7.69 0.65 -23.75
C THR A 284 -7.28 1.95 -23.05
N VAL A 285 -6.31 1.87 -22.14
CA VAL A 285 -5.69 3.02 -21.47
C VAL A 285 -4.59 3.55 -22.36
N THR A 286 -4.80 4.69 -23.01
CA THR A 286 -3.87 5.15 -24.06
C THR A 286 -2.65 5.90 -23.50
N ASP A 287 -2.82 6.67 -22.43
CA ASP A 287 -1.72 7.39 -21.77
C ASP A 287 -1.24 6.65 -20.52
N VAL A 288 -0.15 5.93 -20.68
CA VAL A 288 0.58 5.20 -19.63
C VAL A 288 1.94 5.84 -19.37
N SER A 289 2.03 7.18 -19.42
CA SER A 289 3.26 7.91 -19.13
C SER A 289 3.64 7.88 -17.65
N PHE A 290 4.93 8.07 -17.35
CA PHE A 290 5.40 8.20 -15.97
C PHE A 290 4.77 9.41 -15.26
N GLU A 291 4.50 10.48 -16.01
CA GLU A 291 3.83 11.68 -15.51
C GLU A 291 2.43 11.37 -14.95
N LYS A 292 1.64 10.54 -15.63
CA LYS A 292 0.33 10.10 -15.11
C LYS A 292 0.44 9.12 -13.95
N PHE A 293 1.44 8.24 -14.00
CA PHE A 293 1.65 7.26 -12.95
C PHE A 293 2.08 7.87 -11.61
N LEU A 294 3.01 8.83 -11.62
CA LEU A 294 3.67 9.30 -10.39
C LEU A 294 2.67 9.80 -9.34
N PRO A 295 1.64 10.60 -9.66
CA PRO A 295 0.67 11.02 -8.64
C PRO A 295 -0.21 9.89 -8.09
N LEU A 296 -0.42 8.80 -8.83
CA LEU A 296 -1.07 7.60 -8.28
C LEU A 296 -0.18 6.96 -7.21
N PHE A 297 1.12 6.85 -7.46
CA PHE A 297 2.09 6.34 -6.49
C PHE A 297 2.17 7.25 -5.25
N LEU A 298 2.33 8.56 -5.42
CA LEU A 298 2.43 9.53 -4.31
C LEU A 298 1.14 9.65 -3.47
N SER A 299 -0.02 9.32 -4.06
CA SER A 299 -1.31 9.32 -3.33
C SER A 299 -1.66 7.95 -2.73
N GLY A 300 -0.82 6.93 -2.93
CA GLY A 300 -1.09 5.57 -2.49
C GLY A 300 -2.21 4.86 -3.26
N LYS A 301 -2.61 5.38 -4.43
CA LYS A 301 -3.65 4.79 -5.30
C LYS A 301 -3.07 3.74 -6.25
N VAL A 302 -2.22 2.87 -5.72
CA VAL A 302 -1.58 1.73 -6.39
C VAL A 302 -1.76 0.48 -5.55
N ILE A 303 -1.50 -0.73 -6.10
CA ILE A 303 -1.65 -1.96 -5.31
C ILE A 303 -0.83 -1.88 -4.02
N TYR A 304 -1.40 -2.38 -2.91
CA TYR A 304 -0.81 -2.33 -1.56
C TYR A 304 -0.71 -0.94 -0.91
N GLY A 305 -1.20 0.13 -1.56
CA GLY A 305 -1.32 1.44 -0.94
C GLY A 305 -0.05 2.30 -1.00
N ASP A 306 0.08 3.22 -0.05
CA ASP A 306 1.18 4.18 0.03
C ASP A 306 2.50 3.51 0.50
N TYR A 307 3.60 3.92 -0.14
CA TYR A 307 4.93 3.38 0.13
C TYR A 307 5.40 3.59 1.57
N PHE A 308 5.19 4.78 2.15
CA PHE A 308 5.65 5.09 3.50
C PHE A 308 4.74 4.52 4.58
N ASP A 309 3.43 4.46 4.33
CA ASP A 309 2.50 3.75 5.23
C ASP A 309 2.88 2.27 5.34
N HIS A 310 3.38 1.67 4.25
CA HIS A 310 3.93 0.32 4.29
C HIS A 310 5.31 0.25 4.96
N LEU A 311 6.22 1.18 4.65
CA LEU A 311 7.61 1.13 5.11
C LEU A 311 7.80 1.44 6.60
N LEU A 312 7.15 2.50 7.10
CA LEU A 312 7.43 3.06 8.42
C LEU A 312 7.17 2.06 9.57
N PRO A 313 6.06 1.29 9.59
CA PRO A 313 5.84 0.30 10.63
C PRO A 313 6.94 -0.77 10.70
N TRP A 314 7.48 -1.19 9.56
CA TRP A 314 8.61 -2.11 9.50
C TRP A 314 9.92 -1.45 9.90
N TYR A 315 10.11 -0.18 9.54
CA TYR A 315 11.27 0.59 9.97
C TYR A 315 11.32 0.75 11.50
N GLU A 316 10.18 0.99 12.16
CA GLU A 316 10.10 1.05 13.62
C GLU A 316 10.50 -0.27 14.30
N ARG A 317 10.20 -1.40 13.65
CA ARG A 317 10.52 -2.76 14.12
C ARG A 317 11.88 -3.27 13.69
N ARG A 318 12.67 -2.49 12.97
CA ARG A 318 13.96 -2.92 12.37
C ARG A 318 14.99 -3.48 13.35
N ASN A 319 14.84 -3.18 14.64
CA ASN A 319 15.73 -3.64 15.71
C ASN A 319 15.14 -4.82 16.50
N ASN A 320 13.94 -5.31 16.15
CA ASN A 320 13.37 -6.50 16.77
C ASN A 320 14.20 -7.72 16.38
N ALA A 321 14.39 -8.65 17.33
CA ALA A 321 15.24 -9.83 17.12
C ALA A 321 14.74 -10.73 15.98
N ASN A 322 13.44 -10.72 15.70
CA ASN A 322 12.81 -11.49 14.63
C ASN A 322 12.61 -10.69 13.33
N VAL A 323 13.25 -9.52 13.17
CA VAL A 323 13.19 -8.71 11.95
C VAL A 323 14.61 -8.41 11.45
N LEU A 324 14.92 -8.89 10.24
CA LEU A 324 16.08 -8.46 9.47
C LEU A 324 15.67 -7.37 8.49
N PHE A 325 16.07 -6.14 8.75
CA PHE A 325 15.83 -5.02 7.87
C PHE A 325 17.04 -4.77 6.95
N LEU A 326 16.79 -4.74 5.64
CA LEU A 326 17.78 -4.50 4.59
C LEU A 326 17.31 -3.41 3.63
N THR A 327 18.25 -2.87 2.86
CA THR A 327 17.92 -2.05 1.69
C THR A 327 18.40 -2.72 0.41
N TYR A 328 17.67 -2.51 -0.69
CA TYR A 328 18.07 -2.95 -2.03
C TYR A 328 19.46 -2.41 -2.41
N GLU A 329 19.77 -1.20 -1.98
CA GLU A 329 21.04 -0.53 -2.22
C GLU A 329 22.20 -1.23 -1.49
N GLN A 330 22.01 -1.64 -0.22
CA GLN A 330 23.00 -2.46 0.50
C GLN A 330 23.18 -3.83 -0.15
N LEU A 331 22.08 -4.49 -0.53
CA LEU A 331 22.13 -5.76 -1.28
C LEU A 331 22.92 -5.62 -2.57
N LYS A 332 22.79 -4.49 -3.27
CA LYS A 332 23.47 -4.24 -4.53
C LYS A 332 24.92 -3.81 -4.38
N ALA A 333 25.26 -3.08 -3.33
CA ALA A 333 26.61 -2.62 -3.07
C ALA A 333 27.53 -3.78 -2.64
N ASP A 334 27.05 -4.68 -1.79
CA ASP A 334 27.79 -5.85 -1.33
C ASP A 334 26.87 -7.05 -1.10
N THR A 335 26.55 -7.75 -2.20
CA THR A 335 25.68 -8.93 -2.18
C THR A 335 26.21 -10.01 -1.25
N LYS A 336 27.53 -10.26 -1.24
CA LYS A 336 28.15 -11.34 -0.45
C LYS A 336 27.93 -11.11 1.05
N THR A 337 28.19 -9.90 1.53
CA THR A 337 27.96 -9.57 2.94
C THR A 337 26.48 -9.66 3.31
N GLN A 338 25.56 -9.19 2.45
CA GLN A 338 24.13 -9.30 2.74
C GLN A 338 23.63 -10.74 2.71
N VAL A 339 24.13 -11.60 1.81
CA VAL A 339 23.82 -13.05 1.79
C VAL A 339 24.23 -13.72 3.09
N LEU A 340 25.45 -13.45 3.58
CA LEU A 340 25.90 -13.99 4.87
C LEU A 340 25.04 -13.51 6.03
N LYS A 341 24.65 -12.22 6.03
CA LYS A 341 23.78 -11.64 7.05
C LYS A 341 22.38 -12.27 7.04
N ILE A 342 21.82 -12.56 5.86
CA ILE A 342 20.55 -13.27 5.71
C ILE A 342 20.68 -14.70 6.26
N ALA A 343 21.78 -15.40 5.93
CA ALA A 343 22.01 -16.76 6.41
C ALA A 343 22.08 -16.82 7.94
N ASP A 344 22.86 -15.93 8.58
CA ASP A 344 22.96 -15.84 10.05
C ASP A 344 21.60 -15.55 10.71
N PHE A 345 20.77 -14.74 10.06
CA PHE A 345 19.45 -14.42 10.56
C PHE A 345 18.48 -15.62 10.47
N ILE A 346 18.57 -16.41 9.41
CA ILE A 346 17.81 -17.66 9.26
C ILE A 346 18.20 -18.63 10.37
N ASP A 347 19.49 -18.92 10.53
CA ASP A 347 20.08 -19.59 11.71
C ASP A 347 21.61 -19.66 11.61
N GLU A 348 22.25 -20.03 12.72
CA GLU A 348 23.70 -20.18 12.81
C GLU A 348 24.26 -21.27 11.89
N GLU A 349 23.50 -22.34 11.63
CA GLU A 349 23.95 -23.46 10.79
C GLU A 349 24.16 -23.01 9.34
N HIS A 350 23.19 -22.32 8.75
CA HIS A 350 23.29 -21.79 7.40
C HIS A 350 24.41 -20.74 7.29
N GLY A 351 24.51 -19.84 8.28
CA GLY A 351 25.59 -18.86 8.35
C GLY A 351 26.98 -19.49 8.41
N ALA A 352 27.16 -20.52 9.23
CA ALA A 352 28.42 -21.25 9.35
C ALA A 352 28.74 -22.05 8.08
N ALA A 353 27.73 -22.68 7.47
CA ALA A 353 27.89 -23.45 6.24
C ALA A 353 28.43 -22.59 5.09
N LEU A 354 27.86 -21.40 4.87
CA LEU A 354 28.33 -20.49 3.81
C LEU A 354 29.75 -19.95 4.04
N ARG A 355 30.18 -19.80 5.30
CA ARG A 355 31.56 -19.36 5.60
C ARG A 355 32.58 -20.47 5.46
N LYS A 356 32.18 -21.72 5.70
CA LYS A 356 33.06 -22.89 5.63
C LYS A 356 33.22 -23.41 4.21
N ASP A 357 32.16 -23.36 3.40
CA ASP A 357 32.14 -23.86 2.03
C ASP A 357 31.99 -22.70 1.03
N ASP A 358 33.11 -22.24 0.48
CA ASP A 358 33.10 -21.17 -0.53
C ASP A 358 32.36 -21.60 -1.80
N ASN A 359 32.35 -22.89 -2.17
CA ASN A 359 31.60 -23.34 -3.35
C ASN A 359 30.09 -23.17 -3.14
N LEU A 360 29.60 -23.49 -1.93
CA LEU A 360 28.20 -23.24 -1.59
C LEU A 360 27.86 -21.75 -1.63
N LEU A 361 28.72 -20.89 -1.08
CA LEU A 361 28.53 -19.45 -1.16
C LEU A 361 28.53 -18.95 -2.62
N GLN A 362 29.44 -19.44 -3.46
CA GLN A 362 29.46 -19.09 -4.89
C GLN A 362 28.20 -19.55 -5.62
N LYS A 363 27.63 -20.71 -5.28
CA LYS A 363 26.34 -21.16 -5.84
C LYS A 363 25.21 -20.19 -5.50
N VAL A 364 25.10 -19.76 -4.25
CA VAL A 364 24.08 -18.78 -3.82
C VAL A 364 24.26 -17.44 -4.54
N LEU A 365 25.51 -16.95 -4.65
CA LEU A 365 25.83 -15.72 -5.36
C LEU A 365 25.56 -15.82 -6.87
N HIS A 366 25.85 -16.97 -7.47
CA HIS A 366 25.59 -17.23 -8.88
C HIS A 366 24.08 -17.26 -9.15
N ALA A 367 23.31 -18.04 -8.40
CA ALA A 367 21.85 -18.13 -8.55
C ALA A 367 21.16 -16.77 -8.42
N SER A 368 21.64 -15.93 -7.49
CA SER A 368 21.12 -14.58 -7.25
C SER A 368 21.76 -13.48 -8.12
N SER A 369 22.58 -13.83 -9.11
CA SER A 369 23.17 -12.85 -10.03
C SER A 369 22.10 -12.25 -10.96
N LEU A 370 22.30 -11.00 -11.40
CA LEU A 370 21.35 -10.33 -12.30
C LEU A 370 21.11 -11.10 -13.60
N GLU A 371 22.17 -11.72 -14.14
CA GLU A 371 22.10 -12.54 -15.35
C GLU A 371 21.21 -13.77 -15.15
N ASN A 372 21.47 -14.55 -14.09
CA ASN A 372 20.65 -15.73 -13.80
C ASN A 372 19.22 -15.36 -13.42
N MET A 373 19.02 -14.27 -12.69
CA MET A 373 17.68 -13.75 -12.40
C MET A 373 16.92 -13.39 -13.69
N LYS A 374 17.57 -12.76 -14.67
CA LYS A 374 16.95 -12.47 -15.98
C LYS A 374 16.63 -13.73 -16.75
N ARG A 375 17.51 -14.73 -16.72
CA ARG A 375 17.29 -16.02 -17.38
C ARG A 375 16.14 -16.80 -16.72
N PHE A 376 16.11 -16.85 -15.40
CA PHE A 376 15.12 -17.59 -14.62
C PHE A 376 13.72 -16.96 -14.73
N PHE A 377 13.65 -15.63 -14.66
CA PHE A 377 12.41 -14.87 -14.86
C PHE A 377 12.30 -14.33 -16.29
N SER A 378 12.72 -15.10 -17.29
CA SER A 378 12.70 -14.71 -18.70
C SER A 378 11.32 -14.76 -19.34
N GLU A 379 10.39 -15.51 -18.74
CA GLU A 379 8.98 -15.52 -19.16
C GLU A 379 8.36 -14.13 -19.01
N ARG A 380 7.46 -13.78 -19.92
CA ARG A 380 6.67 -12.55 -19.78
C ARG A 380 5.91 -12.63 -18.46
N PRO A 381 5.79 -11.55 -17.66
CA PRO A 381 5.12 -11.59 -16.37
C PRO A 381 3.73 -12.23 -16.43
N MET A 382 3.02 -12.00 -17.54
CA MET A 382 1.67 -12.51 -17.77
C MET A 382 1.62 -14.00 -18.11
N GLU A 383 2.59 -14.54 -18.83
CA GLU A 383 2.69 -15.99 -19.08
C GLU A 383 3.00 -16.74 -17.78
N GLY A 384 3.91 -16.19 -16.97
CA GLY A 384 4.22 -16.73 -15.65
C GLY A 384 3.02 -16.66 -14.71
N VAL A 385 2.33 -15.52 -14.64
CA VAL A 385 1.11 -15.36 -13.83
C VAL A 385 0.01 -16.31 -14.29
N LYS A 386 -0.22 -16.46 -15.60
CA LYS A 386 -1.22 -17.40 -16.15
C LYS A 386 -0.92 -18.84 -15.73
N LYS A 387 0.32 -19.32 -15.90
CA LYS A 387 0.72 -20.67 -15.47
C LYS A 387 0.50 -20.88 -13.96
N ILE A 388 0.77 -19.87 -13.15
CA ILE A 388 0.56 -19.94 -11.70
C ILE A 388 -0.93 -20.00 -11.37
N LEU A 389 -1.74 -19.15 -12.02
CA LEU A 389 -3.19 -19.13 -11.84
C LEU A 389 -3.80 -20.48 -12.23
N ASP A 390 -3.42 -21.03 -13.38
CA ASP A 390 -3.89 -22.33 -13.86
C ASP A 390 -3.64 -23.45 -12.83
N ILE A 391 -2.49 -23.41 -12.13
CA ILE A 391 -2.12 -24.40 -11.09
C ILE A 391 -2.88 -24.17 -9.77
N THR A 392 -3.07 -22.92 -9.38
CA THR A 392 -3.75 -22.57 -8.11
C THR A 392 -5.28 -22.75 -8.19
N CYS A 393 -5.85 -22.60 -9.39
CA CYS A 393 -7.28 -22.76 -9.66
C CYS A 393 -7.73 -24.21 -9.70
N ASP A 394 -6.86 -25.15 -10.10
CA ASP A 394 -7.19 -26.59 -10.23
C ASP A 394 -7.51 -27.27 -8.89
N LYS A 395 -7.38 -26.56 -7.76
CA LYS A 395 -7.74 -27.05 -6.42
C LYS A 395 -8.81 -26.23 -5.69
N SER A 396 -9.38 -25.15 -6.25
CA SER A 396 -10.36 -24.36 -5.46
C SER A 396 -11.40 -23.47 -6.17
N VAL A 397 -11.52 -23.38 -7.51
CA VAL A 397 -12.59 -22.54 -8.13
C VAL A 397 -13.24 -23.21 -9.35
N SER A 398 -14.55 -22.99 -9.50
CA SER A 398 -15.42 -23.53 -10.57
C SER A 398 -14.98 -23.11 -11.98
N PRO A 399 -15.14 -23.97 -13.01
CA PRO A 399 -14.62 -23.74 -14.37
C PRO A 399 -15.11 -22.46 -15.10
N GLY A 400 -16.20 -21.83 -14.66
CA GLY A 400 -16.85 -20.72 -15.39
C GLY A 400 -16.17 -19.34 -15.29
N THR A 401 -15.18 -19.15 -14.41
CA THR A 401 -14.51 -17.84 -14.24
C THR A 401 -13.29 -17.69 -15.17
N LEU A 402 -12.70 -18.80 -15.62
CA LEU A 402 -11.43 -18.83 -16.35
C LEU A 402 -11.51 -18.28 -17.79
N GLU A 403 -12.61 -18.53 -18.51
CA GLU A 403 -12.75 -18.13 -19.92
C GLU A 403 -12.75 -16.60 -20.13
N ASN A 404 -13.16 -15.82 -19.13
CA ASN A 404 -13.21 -14.35 -19.22
C ASN A 404 -11.93 -13.63 -18.75
N THR A 405 -11.06 -14.29 -17.99
CA THR A 405 -9.79 -13.70 -17.53
C THR A 405 -8.68 -13.83 -18.57
N SER A 406 -8.57 -15.00 -19.21
CA SER A 406 -7.54 -15.27 -20.23
C SER A 406 -7.61 -14.32 -21.42
N ALA A 407 -8.82 -13.99 -21.89
CA ALA A 407 -9.07 -13.07 -22.99
C ALA A 407 -8.71 -11.59 -22.69
N LYS A 408 -8.68 -11.17 -21.41
CA LYS A 408 -8.32 -9.80 -21.02
C LYS A 408 -6.80 -9.56 -20.97
N PHE A 409 -5.98 -10.61 -20.94
CA PHE A 409 -4.54 -10.49 -20.75
C PHE A 409 -3.73 -10.25 -22.04
N ASP A 410 -4.26 -10.59 -23.22
CA ASP A 410 -3.60 -10.33 -24.52
C ASP A 410 -3.66 -8.84 -24.94
N GLU A 411 -4.48 -8.06 -24.22
CA GLU A 411 -4.69 -6.63 -24.45
C GLU A 411 -3.98 -5.75 -23.42
N MET A 412 -2.85 -6.15 -22.83
CA MET A 412 -2.06 -5.30 -21.92
C MET A 412 -0.88 -4.60 -22.61
N HIS A 413 -0.45 -3.45 -22.08
CA HIS A 413 0.75 -2.76 -22.58
C HIS A 413 2.03 -3.58 -22.38
N GLU A 414 3.06 -3.28 -23.16
CA GLU A 414 4.38 -3.89 -22.97
C GLU A 414 4.98 -3.48 -21.61
N GLY A 415 5.18 -4.46 -20.74
CA GLY A 415 5.86 -4.32 -19.46
C GLY A 415 7.34 -4.71 -19.51
N SER A 416 8.10 -4.31 -18.50
CA SER A 416 9.55 -4.56 -18.46
C SER A 416 10.00 -5.93 -17.93
N GLY A 417 9.08 -6.87 -17.75
CA GLY A 417 9.38 -8.13 -17.06
C GLY A 417 9.48 -7.99 -15.53
N PHE A 418 9.79 -9.09 -14.84
CA PHE A 418 10.08 -9.08 -13.41
C PHE A 418 11.48 -8.56 -13.08
N VAL A 419 12.44 -8.73 -14.00
CA VAL A 419 13.84 -8.33 -13.86
C VAL A 419 14.24 -7.39 -15.00
N ARG A 420 14.30 -6.09 -14.72
CA ARG A 420 14.53 -5.03 -15.71
C ARG A 420 16.01 -4.65 -15.87
N LYS A 421 16.47 -3.63 -15.11
CA LYS A 421 17.86 -3.13 -15.16
C LYS A 421 18.71 -3.59 -13.99
N GLY A 422 18.14 -3.76 -12.80
CA GLY A 422 18.89 -4.17 -11.61
C GLY A 422 19.93 -3.15 -11.14
N ILE A 423 19.63 -1.85 -11.29
CA ILE A 423 20.52 -0.74 -10.95
C ILE A 423 19.89 0.20 -9.91
N VAL A 424 20.75 1.00 -9.27
CA VAL A 424 20.40 2.09 -8.37
C VAL A 424 20.64 3.41 -9.11
N GLY A 425 19.73 4.38 -8.97
CA GLY A 425 19.83 5.71 -9.56
C GLY A 425 19.15 5.88 -10.93
N ASP A 426 18.42 4.88 -11.42
CA ASP A 426 17.73 4.96 -12.72
C ASP A 426 16.62 6.02 -12.73
N TRP A 427 16.14 6.44 -11.55
CA TRP A 427 15.16 7.51 -11.40
C TRP A 427 15.54 8.81 -12.11
N ARG A 428 16.84 9.11 -12.27
CA ARG A 428 17.33 10.30 -13.01
C ARG A 428 16.86 10.35 -14.45
N ASN A 429 16.55 9.20 -15.05
CA ASN A 429 16.09 9.10 -16.43
C ASN A 429 14.58 9.34 -16.58
N TYR A 430 13.84 9.55 -15.48
CA TYR A 430 12.37 9.62 -15.48
C TYR A 430 11.84 10.88 -14.82
N PHE A 431 12.46 11.32 -13.72
CA PHE A 431 11.97 12.44 -12.95
C PHE A 431 12.39 13.78 -13.57
N MET A 432 11.40 14.63 -13.83
CA MET A 432 11.59 16.05 -14.14
C MET A 432 11.74 16.86 -12.85
N GLU A 433 12.31 18.07 -12.92
CA GLU A 433 12.54 18.93 -11.74
C GLU A 433 11.27 19.18 -10.90
N GLU A 434 10.13 19.43 -11.56
CA GLU A 434 8.85 19.63 -10.86
C GLU A 434 8.41 18.36 -10.13
N GLN A 435 8.57 17.19 -10.75
CA GLN A 435 8.24 15.89 -10.14
C GLN A 435 9.15 15.56 -8.96
N ILE A 436 10.43 15.97 -9.02
CA ILE A 436 11.36 15.86 -7.90
C ILE A 436 10.85 16.67 -6.72
N LYS A 437 10.46 17.94 -6.95
CA LYS A 437 9.93 18.81 -5.91
C LYS A 437 8.68 18.22 -5.25
N LEU A 438 7.70 17.78 -6.06
CA LEU A 438 6.49 17.13 -5.55
C LEU A 438 6.81 15.89 -4.70
N THR A 439 7.79 15.10 -5.13
CA THR A 439 8.20 13.89 -4.41
C THR A 439 8.89 14.22 -3.10
N LYS A 440 9.70 15.29 -3.05
CA LYS A 440 10.32 15.78 -1.81
C LYS A 440 9.27 16.23 -0.80
N ASP A 441 8.28 17.01 -1.24
CA ASP A 441 7.20 17.48 -0.38
C ASP A 441 6.41 16.28 0.20
N TRP A 442 6.10 15.27 -0.63
CA TRP A 442 5.48 14.03 -0.17
C TRP A 442 6.36 13.27 0.84
N ILE A 443 7.66 13.12 0.58
CA ILE A 443 8.59 12.47 1.51
C ILE A 443 8.63 13.21 2.85
N GLU A 444 8.78 14.53 2.84
CA GLU A 444 8.85 15.34 4.06
C GLU A 444 7.58 15.19 4.91
N ILE A 445 6.41 15.25 4.27
CA ILE A 445 5.12 15.07 4.94
C ILE A 445 5.01 13.65 5.53
N LYS A 446 5.28 12.62 4.72
CA LYS A 446 5.05 11.22 5.11
C LYS A 446 6.05 10.69 6.12
N THR A 447 7.27 11.24 6.12
CA THR A 447 8.35 10.82 7.03
C THR A 447 8.52 11.77 8.21
N GLN A 448 7.58 12.70 8.42
CA GLN A 448 7.65 13.65 9.52
C GLN A 448 7.80 12.94 10.87
N GLY A 449 8.87 13.27 11.60
CA GLY A 449 9.18 12.67 12.91
C GLY A 449 9.91 11.33 12.84
N SER A 450 10.24 10.86 11.64
CA SER A 450 11.05 9.66 11.40
C SER A 450 12.39 10.04 10.76
N ASP A 451 13.42 9.24 11.01
CA ASP A 451 14.71 9.35 10.33
C ASP A 451 14.92 8.30 9.25
N VAL A 452 13.83 7.67 8.78
CA VAL A 452 13.83 6.63 7.75
C VAL A 452 14.62 7.01 6.49
N MET A 453 14.59 8.28 6.07
CA MET A 453 15.31 8.73 4.88
C MET A 453 16.84 8.67 5.04
N LYS A 454 17.38 8.57 6.26
CA LYS A 454 18.81 8.33 6.48
C LYS A 454 19.28 6.97 5.95
N LEU A 455 18.37 6.03 5.69
CA LEU A 455 18.68 4.75 5.05
C LEU A 455 19.41 4.94 3.71
N TRP A 456 19.15 6.06 3.03
CA TRP A 456 19.70 6.36 1.71
C TRP A 456 20.56 7.62 1.70
N LYS A 457 21.15 8.00 2.85
CA LYS A 457 22.04 9.17 2.94
C LYS A 457 23.25 9.10 1.99
N ASP A 458 23.70 7.88 1.68
CA ASP A 458 24.84 7.60 0.81
C ASP A 458 24.40 7.35 -0.65
N CYS A 459 23.08 7.33 -0.89
CA CYS A 459 22.53 7.38 -2.23
C CYS A 459 22.41 8.86 -2.59
N ASP A 460 22.95 9.26 -3.74
CA ASP A 460 22.79 10.60 -4.30
C ASP A 460 21.31 10.81 -4.66
N LEU A 461 20.46 11.05 -3.67
CA LEU A 461 19.04 11.37 -3.82
C LEU A 461 18.88 12.88 -3.93
N PRO A 462 17.92 13.36 -4.72
CA PRO A 462 17.85 14.76 -5.09
C PRO A 462 17.52 15.67 -3.92
#